data_AF-A0AB35WRX0-F1
#
_entry.id   AF-A0AB35WRX0-F1
#
_cell.length_a   1.000
_cell.length_b   1.000
_cell.length_c   1.000
_cell.angle_alpha   90.00
_cell.angle_beta   90.00
_cell.angle_gamma   90.00
#
_symmetry.space_group_name_H-M   'P 1'
#
loop_
_entity.id
_entity.type
_entity.pdbx_description
1 polymer ?
#
loop_
_entity_poly.entity_id
_entity_poly.type
_entity_poly.pdbx_seq_one_letter_code
_entity_poly.pdbx_strand_id
1 'polypeptide(L)' 'MNAAQKNLIEKTLGVVGYLLLVIMSLIITVGFIDYGKRFVGYMFDADEFAVVIWPLAAGAVASLWVRSFIRAGKTS' A
#
# COMPACT_ATOMS: atom_id res chain seq x y z
N MET A 1 9.57 -0.71 24.50
CA MET A 1 8.44 -1.45 23.90
C MET A 1 8.64 -2.94 24.15
N ASN A 2 7.64 -3.64 24.68
CA ASN A 2 7.76 -5.08 24.96
C ASN A 2 7.79 -5.89 23.64
N ALA A 3 8.45 -7.05 23.62
CA ALA A 3 8.57 -7.94 22.47
C ALA A 3 7.20 -8.31 21.86
N ALA A 4 6.19 -8.52 22.71
CA ALA A 4 4.81 -8.77 22.27
C ALA A 4 4.22 -7.61 21.45
N GLN A 5 4.44 -6.37 21.88
CA GLN A 5 3.98 -5.17 21.17
C GLN A 5 4.72 -4.99 19.83
N LYS A 6 6.03 -5.22 19.80
CA LYS A 6 6.83 -5.18 18.56
C LYS A 6 6.32 -6.19 17.53
N ASN A 7 6.00 -7.41 17.99
CA ASN A 7 5.49 -8.47 17.13
C ASN A 7 4.08 -8.14 16.59
N LEU A 8 3.21 -7.58 17.43
CA LEU A 8 1.88 -7.15 17.00
C LEU A 8 1.97 -6.06 15.93
N ILE A 9 2.80 -5.03 16.15
CA ILE A 9 3.01 -3.94 15.18
C ILE A 9 3.53 -4.48 13.85
N GLU A 10 4.52 -5.38 13.87
CA GLU A 10 5.07 -5.98 12.65
C GLU A 10 4.00 -6.74 11.84
N LYS A 11 3.13 -7.50 12.51
CA LYS A 11 2.03 -8.20 11.86
C LYS A 11 0.99 -7.23 11.31
N THR A 12 0.59 -6.23 12.10
CA THR A 12 -0.39 -5.21 11.67
C THR A 12 0.10 -4.43 10.47
N LEU A 13 1.36 -3.97 10.47
CA LEU A 13 1.96 -3.29 9.32
C LEU A 13 1.99 -4.17 8.07
N GLY A 14 2.23 -5.47 8.23
CA GLY A 14 2.16 -6.43 7.13
C GLY A 14 0.75 -6.54 6.57
N VAL A 15 -0.24 -6.81 7.44
CA VAL A 15 -1.65 -6.94 7.05
C VAL A 15 -2.17 -5.68 6.37
N VAL A 16 -1.94 -4.51 6.98
CA VAL A 16 -2.35 -3.21 6.42
C VAL A 16 -1.67 -2.96 5.07
N GLY A 17 -0.36 -3.19 4.98
CA GLY A 17 0.36 -2.98 3.73
C GLY A 17 -0.12 -3.86 2.58
N TYR A 18 -0.32 -5.16 2.84
CA TYR A 18 -0.88 -6.05 1.82
C TYR A 18 -2.34 -5.72 1.47
N LEU A 19 -3.16 -5.34 2.46
CA LEU A 19 -4.55 -4.94 2.21
C LEU A 19 -4.62 -3.71 1.28
N LEU A 20 -3.77 -2.71 1.52
CA LEU A 20 -3.67 -1.52 0.67
C LEU A 20 -3.26 -1.88 -0.77
N LEU A 21 -2.31 -2.81 -0.94
CA LEU A 21 -1.92 -3.31 -2.27
C LEU A 21 -3.06 -4.03 -2.98
N VAL A 22 -3.82 -4.85 -2.26
CA VAL A 22 -4.98 -5.58 -2.82
C VAL A 22 -6.05 -4.59 -3.27
N ILE A 23 -6.41 -3.62 -2.43
CA ILE A 23 -7.40 -2.58 -2.75
C ILE A 23 -6.95 -1.78 -3.98
N MET A 24 -5.69 -1.32 -3.99
CA MET A 24 -5.12 -0.59 -5.13
C MET A 24 -5.16 -1.44 -6.41
N SER A 25 -4.80 -2.71 -6.33
CA SER A 25 -4.81 -3.62 -7.48
C SER A 25 -6.22 -3.85 -8.03
N LEU A 26 -7.23 -3.94 -7.16
CA LEU A 26 -8.64 -4.02 -7.56
C LEU A 26 -9.09 -2.75 -8.27
N ILE A 27 -8.77 -1.57 -7.72
CA ILE A 27 -9.10 -0.28 -8.35
C ILE A 27 -8.47 -0.19 -9.74
N ILE A 28 -7.19 -0.56 -9.88
CA ILE A 28 -6.50 -0.54 -11.17
C ILE A 28 -7.13 -1.53 -12.15
N THR A 29 -7.47 -2.73 -11.70
CA THR A 29 -8.08 -3.76 -12.55
C THR A 29 -9.44 -3.31 -13.06
N VAL A 30 -10.32 -2.82 -12.18
CA VAL A 30 -11.66 -2.32 -12.55
C VAL A 30 -11.52 -1.11 -13.47
N GLY A 31 -10.68 -0.14 -13.11
CA GLY A 31 -10.45 1.05 -13.93
C GLY A 31 -9.90 0.73 -15.32
N PHE A 32 -9.02 -0.27 -15.44
CA PHE A 32 -8.52 -0.71 -16.73
C PHE A 32 -9.58 -1.45 -17.56
N ILE A 33 -10.48 -2.21 -16.94
CA ILE A 33 -11.61 -2.85 -17.61
C ILE A 33 -12.57 -1.79 -18.18
N ASP A 34 -12.89 -0.76 -17.38
CA ASP A 34 -13.88 0.25 -17.76
C ASP A 34 -13.33 1.30 -18.75
N TYR A 35 -12.10 1.77 -18.55
CA TYR A 35 -11.52 2.90 -19.30
C TYR A 35 -10.36 2.50 -20.22
N GLY A 36 -9.91 1.24 -20.18
CA GLY A 36 -8.84 0.73 -21.03
C GLY A 36 -7.53 1.52 -20.88
N LYS A 37 -6.89 1.82 -22.02
CA LYS A 37 -5.62 2.57 -22.03
C LYS A 37 -5.74 4.02 -21.51
N ARG A 38 -6.94 4.62 -21.52
CA ARG A 38 -7.16 5.98 -21.01
C ARG A 38 -7.04 6.04 -19.49
N PHE A 39 -7.30 4.91 -18.80
CA PHE A 39 -7.17 4.80 -17.35
C PHE A 39 -5.77 5.22 -16.87
N VAL A 40 -4.72 4.89 -17.64
CA VAL A 40 -3.35 5.25 -17.28
C VAL A 40 -3.20 6.77 -17.15
N GLY A 41 -3.82 7.56 -18.02
CA GLY A 41 -3.82 9.02 -17.90
C GLY A 41 -4.51 9.48 -16.62
N TYR A 42 -5.68 8.92 -16.31
CA TYR A 42 -6.46 9.25 -15.12
C TYR A 42 -5.74 8.95 -13.80
N MET A 43 -4.87 7.91 -13.77
CA MET A 43 -4.06 7.60 -12.59
C MET A 43 -3.07 8.72 -12.21
N PHE A 44 -2.70 9.58 -13.16
CA PHE A 44 -1.80 10.71 -12.94
C PHE A 44 -2.52 12.05 -12.92
N ASP A 45 -3.83 12.07 -13.18
CA ASP A 45 -4.64 13.27 -13.10
C ASP A 45 -5.05 13.54 -11.65
N ALA A 46 -4.59 14.67 -11.11
CA ALA A 46 -4.84 15.10 -9.74
C ALA A 46 -6.32 15.37 -9.46
N ASP A 47 -7.11 15.71 -10.48
CA ASP A 47 -8.51 16.07 -10.31
C ASP A 47 -9.45 14.84 -10.34
N GLU A 48 -8.92 13.65 -10.69
CA GLU A 48 -9.72 12.43 -10.82
C GLU A 48 -9.27 11.30 -9.88
N PHE A 49 -8.31 10.48 -10.32
CA PHE A 49 -7.97 9.21 -9.66
C PHE A 49 -6.64 9.23 -8.93
N ALA A 50 -5.75 10.19 -9.21
CA ALA A 50 -4.44 10.25 -8.58
C ALA A 50 -4.55 10.44 -7.05
N VAL A 51 -5.53 11.22 -6.58
CA VAL A 51 -5.77 11.48 -5.15
C VAL A 51 -6.19 10.22 -4.39
N VAL A 52 -6.70 9.19 -5.08
CA VAL A 52 -7.08 7.92 -4.46
C VAL A 52 -5.94 6.90 -4.56
N ILE A 53 -5.34 6.75 -5.75
CA ILE A 53 -4.36 5.70 -6.02
C ILE A 53 -3.04 5.96 -5.30
N TRP A 54 -2.53 7.20 -5.33
CA TRP A 54 -1.20 7.50 -4.80
C TRP A 54 -1.13 7.40 -3.27
N PRO A 55 -2.12 7.87 -2.48
CA PRO A 55 -2.11 7.64 -1.04
C PRO A 55 -2.18 6.16 -0.64
N LEU A 56 -2.95 5.34 -1.37
CA LEU A 56 -2.98 3.89 -1.16
C LEU A 56 -1.61 3.26 -1.43
N ALA A 57 -0.99 3.62 -2.56
CA ALA A 57 0.35 3.15 -2.92
C ALA A 57 1.41 3.58 -1.89
N ALA A 58 1.41 4.85 -1.51
CA ALA A 58 2.34 5.40 -0.52
C ALA A 58 2.16 4.73 0.85
N GLY A 59 0.91 4.53 1.30
CA GLY A 59 0.61 3.85 2.56
C GLY A 59 1.04 2.38 2.54
N ALA A 60 0.83 1.68 1.43
CA ALA A 60 1.29 0.30 1.25
C ALA A 60 2.81 0.20 1.33
N VAL A 61 3.52 1.04 0.59
CA VAL A 61 4.99 1.08 0.59
C VAL A 61 5.51 1.43 1.98
N ALA A 62 4.99 2.49 2.60
CA ALA A 62 5.44 2.93 3.92
C ALA A 62 5.25 1.84 4.99
N SER A 63 4.08 1.21 5.04
CA SER A 63 3.79 0.16 6.02
C SER A 63 4.68 -1.08 5.84
N LEU A 64 4.88 -1.55 4.61
CA LEU A 64 5.75 -2.69 4.31
C LEU A 64 7.24 -2.36 4.52
N TRP A 65 7.64 -1.12 4.24
CA TRP A 65 9.00 -0.66 4.49
C TRP A 65 9.30 -0.57 5.99
N VAL A 66 8.42 0.05 6.78
CA VAL A 66 8.56 0.12 8.25
C VAL A 66 8.59 -1.29 8.85
N ARG A 67 7.74 -2.20 8.37
CA ARG A 67 7.77 -3.62 8.78
C ARG A 67 9.15 -4.23 8.52
N SER A 68 9.70 -4.02 7.33
CA SER A 68 11.00 -4.58 6.93
C SER A 68 12.14 -4.00 7.78
N PHE A 69 12.09 -2.70 8.08
CA PHE A 69 13.04 -2.02 8.96
C PHE A 69 13.00 -2.59 10.39
N ILE A 70 11.79 -2.75 10.96
CA ILE A 70 11.61 -3.36 12.29
C ILE A 70 12.16 -4.78 12.34
N ARG A 71 12.00 -5.55 11.26
CA ARG A 71 12.51 -6.91 11.13
C ARG A 71 14.03 -6.96 11.03
N ALA A 72 14.65 -6.07 10.23
CA ALA A 72 16.10 -5.99 10.09
C ALA A 72 16.79 -5.66 11.42
N GLY A 73 16.18 -4.81 12.25
CA GLY A 73 16.66 -4.52 13.61
C GLY A 73 16.39 -5.62 14.65
N LYS A 74 15.98 -6.83 14.25
CA LYS A 74 15.99 -8.04 15.12
C LYS A 74 17.16 -8.97 14.80
N THR A 75 17.79 -8.81 13.64
CA THR A 75 18.90 -9.65 13.14
C THR A 75 20.29 -9.13 13.52
N SER A 76 20.38 -7.93 14.11
CA SER A 76 21.55 -7.41 14.83
C SER A 76 21.34 -7.53 16.33
#